data_AF-A8YV85-F1
#
_entry.id   AF-A8YV85-F1
#
_cell.length_a   1.000
_cell.length_b   1.000
_cell.length_c   1.000
_cell.angle_alpha   90.00
_cell.angle_beta   90.00
_cell.angle_gamma   90.00
#
_symmetry.space_group_name_H-M   'P 1'
#
loop_
_entity.id
_entity.type
_entity.pdbx_description
1 polymer ?
#
loop_
_entity_poly.entity_id
_entity_poly.type
_entity_poly.pdbx_seq_one_letter_code
_entity_poly.pdbx_strand_id
1 'polypeptide(L)'
;MKKAIVLISVMAAALLTGCNKQTAKSNLSSQSSSSSKIVRHETKSSSEAPRINIHKKYKGFKLATVPSQYRGTWYRGDPYSKKARKLVITEHTVNGNVTYQKVDPNLKLNRHSEKQNKKYSGNIVLIDTQGNSLKVRGFLDLVNLDYQPGQFKNHDCLFLSYGTDPSVINGAIFMDKNVALKYRKYDFTKVKK
;
A
#
# COMPACT_ATOMS: atom_id res chain seq x y z
N MET A 1 16.81 37.13 44.48
CA MET A 1 16.94 35.75 45.00
C MET A 1 15.65 35.33 45.68
N LYS A 2 14.87 34.44 45.06
CA LYS A 2 13.75 33.71 45.70
C LYS A 2 13.72 32.32 45.06
N LYS A 3 14.05 31.29 45.83
CA LYS A 3 14.05 29.87 45.43
C LYS A 3 12.68 29.29 45.80
N ALA A 4 12.00 28.65 44.84
CA ALA A 4 10.83 27.84 45.11
C ALA A 4 11.22 26.36 44.93
N ILE A 5 11.20 25.63 46.04
CA ILE A 5 11.42 24.18 46.13
C ILE A 5 10.03 23.55 46.05
N VAL A 6 9.79 22.71 45.04
CA VAL A 6 8.58 21.89 44.96
C VAL A 6 8.94 20.49 45.44
N LEU A 7 8.37 20.09 46.58
CA LEU A 7 8.45 18.74 47.12
C LEU A 7 7.62 17.79 46.25
N ILE A 8 8.24 16.71 45.79
CA ILE A 8 7.57 15.56 45.19
C ILE A 8 7.32 14.55 46.31
N SER A 9 6.05 14.31 46.62
CA SER A 9 5.61 13.27 47.54
C SER A 9 5.61 11.91 46.84
N VAL A 10 6.34 10.97 47.43
CA VAL A 10 6.37 9.54 47.11
C VAL A 10 5.37 8.84 48.04
N MET A 11 4.43 8.07 47.50
CA MET A 11 3.82 6.97 48.26
C MET A 11 3.57 5.73 47.39
N ALA A 12 4.45 4.76 47.66
CA ALA A 12 4.26 3.33 47.90
C ALA A 12 3.19 2.51 47.14
N ALA A 13 3.69 1.35 46.72
CA ALA A 13 3.01 0.22 46.13
C ALA A 13 1.98 -0.45 47.05
N ALA A 14 0.98 -1.08 46.43
CA ALA A 14 0.27 -2.23 46.98
C ALA A 14 0.15 -3.31 45.90
N LEU A 15 0.81 -4.43 46.14
CA LEU A 15 0.62 -5.71 45.47
C LEU A 15 -0.71 -6.31 45.94
N LEU A 16 -1.55 -6.80 45.03
CA LEU A 16 -2.46 -7.91 45.33
C LEU A 16 -2.61 -8.85 44.12
N THR A 17 -2.40 -10.11 44.43
CA THR A 17 -2.49 -11.34 43.65
C THR A 17 -3.92 -11.70 43.22
N GLY A 18 -4.06 -12.47 42.14
CA GLY A 18 -5.26 -13.30 41.95
C GLY A 18 -5.47 -13.84 40.53
N CYS A 19 -4.97 -15.05 40.26
CA CYS A 19 -5.50 -15.90 39.20
C CYS A 19 -6.89 -16.42 39.60
N ASN A 20 -7.89 -16.37 38.71
CA ASN A 20 -8.71 -17.56 38.52
C ASN A 20 -9.42 -17.60 37.16
N LYS A 21 -9.42 -18.80 36.58
CA LYS A 21 -10.09 -19.15 35.33
C LYS A 21 -11.59 -19.25 35.56
N GLN A 22 -12.38 -18.50 34.80
CA GLN A 22 -13.82 -18.71 34.73
C GLN A 22 -14.15 -19.68 33.60
N THR A 23 -14.38 -20.92 34.00
CA THR A 23 -15.06 -21.95 33.21
C THR A 23 -16.55 -21.65 33.30
N ALA A 24 -17.18 -21.25 32.20
CA ALA A 24 -18.64 -21.22 32.09
C ALA A 24 -19.10 -22.44 31.28
N LYS A 25 -19.77 -23.37 31.97
CA LYS A 25 -20.60 -24.41 31.34
C LYS A 25 -21.85 -23.75 30.79
N SER A 26 -22.21 -24.05 29.55
CA SER A 26 -23.60 -23.97 29.09
C SER A 26 -24.04 -25.34 28.57
N ASN A 27 -25.28 -25.69 28.91
CA ASN A 27 -25.86 -27.01 28.82
C ASN A 27 -26.26 -27.41 27.39
N LEU A 28 -26.33 -28.74 27.24
CA LEU A 28 -26.88 -29.55 26.14
C LEU A 28 -28.08 -28.95 25.40
N SER A 29 -28.04 -29.07 24.07
CA SER A 29 -29.10 -29.76 23.34
C SER A 29 -28.51 -30.53 22.15
N SER A 30 -28.81 -31.82 22.12
CA SER A 30 -28.48 -32.77 21.08
C SER A 30 -29.32 -32.52 19.83
N GLN A 31 -28.69 -32.31 18.68
CA GLN A 31 -29.34 -32.56 17.39
C GLN A 31 -28.33 -33.08 16.37
N SER A 32 -28.51 -34.37 16.08
CA SER A 32 -28.21 -35.13 14.86
C SER A 32 -27.12 -34.61 13.91
N SER A 33 -26.07 -35.42 13.81
CA SER A 33 -25.07 -35.50 12.75
C SER A 33 -25.64 -35.59 11.32
N SER A 34 -25.21 -34.69 10.44
CA SER A 34 -24.90 -35.03 9.06
C SER A 34 -23.59 -34.34 8.67
N SER A 35 -22.51 -35.11 8.61
CA SER A 35 -21.18 -34.65 8.24
C SER A 35 -21.09 -34.56 6.71
N SER A 36 -21.35 -33.39 6.14
CA SER A 36 -20.82 -33.06 4.82
C SER A 36 -19.40 -32.53 5.02
N LYS A 37 -18.42 -33.42 4.80
CA LYS A 37 -17.00 -33.02 4.72
C LYS A 37 -16.89 -31.94 3.64
N ILE A 38 -16.66 -30.70 4.05
CA ILE A 38 -16.20 -29.64 3.15
C ILE A 38 -14.81 -30.08 2.68
N VAL A 39 -14.74 -30.63 1.47
CA VAL A 39 -13.47 -30.86 0.78
C VAL A 39 -12.90 -29.47 0.50
N ARG A 40 -12.01 -29.00 1.39
CA ARG A 40 -11.11 -27.90 1.06
C ARG A 40 -10.18 -28.44 -0.01
N HIS A 41 -10.51 -28.16 -1.27
CA HIS A 41 -9.52 -28.20 -2.32
C HIS A 41 -8.42 -27.21 -1.94
N GLU A 42 -7.28 -27.73 -1.51
CA GLU A 42 -6.04 -26.95 -1.48
C GLU A 42 -5.75 -26.56 -2.92
N THR A 43 -6.16 -25.35 -3.29
CA THR A 43 -5.69 -24.72 -4.51
C THR A 43 -4.18 -24.60 -4.36
N LYS A 44 -3.42 -25.50 -5.00
CA LYS A 44 -1.97 -25.37 -5.16
C LYS A 44 -1.71 -23.96 -5.68
N SER A 45 -1.26 -23.05 -4.82
CA SER A 45 -0.81 -21.75 -5.26
C SER A 45 0.47 -22.00 -6.05
N SER A 46 0.38 -21.95 -7.37
CA SER A 46 1.59 -21.93 -8.19
C SER A 46 2.38 -20.71 -7.75
N SER A 47 3.57 -20.93 -7.18
CA SER A 47 4.49 -19.90 -6.71
C SER A 47 5.09 -19.06 -7.84
N GLU A 48 4.74 -19.36 -9.09
CA GLU A 48 5.13 -18.54 -10.24
C GLU A 48 4.25 -17.30 -10.29
N ALA A 49 4.89 -16.14 -10.13
CA ALA A 49 4.26 -14.87 -10.45
C ALA A 49 3.68 -14.97 -11.88
N PRO A 50 2.41 -14.61 -12.10
CA PRO A 50 1.80 -14.69 -13.42
C PRO A 50 2.71 -14.00 -14.44
N ARG A 51 3.07 -14.70 -15.52
CA ARG A 51 3.92 -14.12 -16.58
C ARG A 51 3.29 -12.82 -17.06
N ILE A 52 4.00 -11.73 -16.88
CA ILE A 52 3.54 -10.39 -17.24
C ILE A 52 3.48 -10.30 -18.77
N ASN A 53 2.27 -10.15 -19.33
CA ASN A 53 2.08 -10.04 -20.77
C ASN A 53 1.98 -8.56 -21.18
N ILE A 54 3.11 -7.99 -21.63
CA ILE A 54 3.18 -6.61 -22.14
C ILE A 54 2.58 -6.44 -23.54
N HIS A 55 2.28 -7.53 -24.25
CA HIS A 55 1.76 -7.50 -25.63
C HIS A 55 0.24 -7.45 -25.71
N LYS A 56 -0.45 -7.56 -24.56
CA LYS A 56 -1.91 -7.44 -24.51
C LYS A 56 -2.32 -6.03 -24.94
N LYS A 57 -3.21 -5.93 -25.92
CA LYS A 57 -3.72 -4.65 -26.43
C LYS A 57 -5.06 -4.33 -25.78
N TYR A 58 -5.24 -3.08 -25.39
CA TYR A 58 -6.51 -2.56 -24.86
C TYR A 58 -6.97 -1.40 -25.72
N LYS A 59 -8.16 -1.53 -26.33
CA LYS A 59 -8.75 -0.44 -27.14
C LYS A 59 -8.78 0.87 -26.32
N GLY A 60 -8.22 1.93 -26.90
CA GLY A 60 -8.13 3.26 -26.28
C GLY A 60 -6.95 3.46 -25.33
N PHE A 61 -6.04 2.49 -25.25
CA PHE A 61 -4.80 2.57 -24.46
C PHE A 61 -3.58 2.11 -25.26
N LYS A 62 -2.41 2.65 -24.92
CA LYS A 62 -1.10 2.19 -25.41
C LYS A 62 -0.24 1.71 -24.25
N LEU A 63 0.65 0.75 -24.51
CA LEU A 63 1.71 0.39 -23.57
C LEU A 63 2.51 1.66 -23.25
N ALA A 64 2.79 1.88 -21.97
CA ALA A 64 3.47 3.08 -21.51
C ALA A 64 4.87 2.75 -20.99
N THR A 65 5.76 3.72 -21.16
CA THR A 65 7.14 3.70 -20.68
C THR A 65 7.22 4.60 -19.45
N VAL A 66 7.64 4.04 -18.32
CA VAL A 66 7.88 4.82 -17.10
C VAL A 66 9.20 5.60 -17.26
N PRO A 67 9.26 6.90 -16.96
CA PRO A 67 10.50 7.67 -17.04
C PRO A 67 11.59 7.13 -16.10
N SER A 68 12.86 7.25 -16.49
CA SER A 68 14.00 6.62 -15.81
C SER A 68 14.16 7.04 -14.35
N GLN A 69 13.85 8.29 -14.01
CA GLN A 69 13.97 8.83 -12.65
C GLN A 69 13.06 8.15 -11.61
N TYR A 70 12.03 7.41 -12.06
CA TYR A 70 11.16 6.64 -11.17
C TYR A 70 11.54 5.16 -11.09
N ARG A 71 12.38 4.68 -12.02
CA ARG A 71 12.71 3.26 -12.13
C ARG A 71 13.63 2.84 -10.98
N GLY A 72 13.52 1.59 -10.57
CA GLY A 72 14.33 1.01 -9.50
C GLY A 72 13.52 0.21 -8.50
N THR A 73 14.22 -0.21 -7.44
CA THR A 73 13.59 -0.86 -6.28
C THR A 73 13.48 0.15 -5.16
N TRP A 74 12.24 0.43 -4.77
CA TRP A 74 11.89 1.34 -3.70
C TRP A 74 11.32 0.58 -2.51
N TYR A 75 11.40 1.18 -1.33
CA TYR A 75 10.96 0.62 -0.07
C TYR A 75 10.10 1.62 0.68
N ARG A 76 8.96 1.15 1.15
CA ARG A 76 8.08 1.86 2.08
C ARG A 76 8.14 1.20 3.44
N GLY A 77 8.36 1.98 4.49
CA GLY A 77 8.13 1.53 5.86
C GLY A 77 6.68 1.76 6.26
N ASP A 78 6.00 0.72 6.76
CA ASP A 78 4.70 0.89 7.41
C ASP A 78 4.92 1.19 8.91
N PRO A 79 4.15 2.10 9.55
CA PRO A 79 4.43 2.58 10.91
C PRO A 79 4.62 1.49 11.97
N TYR A 80 3.88 0.39 11.84
CA TYR A 80 3.84 -0.71 12.79
C TYR A 80 4.57 -1.97 12.30
N SER A 81 5.14 -1.95 11.09
CA SER A 81 5.86 -3.09 10.52
C SER A 81 7.36 -3.01 10.82
N LYS A 82 7.97 -4.15 11.11
CA LYS A 82 9.44 -4.32 11.13
C LYS A 82 10.01 -4.59 9.73
N LYS A 83 9.15 -4.85 8.74
CA LYS A 83 9.52 -5.14 7.36
C LYS A 83 9.13 -3.97 6.46
N ALA A 84 10.02 -3.60 5.54
CA ALA A 84 9.67 -2.65 4.49
C ALA A 84 8.93 -3.37 3.36
N ARG A 85 7.91 -2.71 2.82
CA ARG A 85 7.23 -3.13 1.59
C ARG A 85 8.04 -2.69 0.39
N LYS A 86 8.27 -3.62 -0.53
CA LYS A 86 9.01 -3.36 -1.77
C LYS A 86 8.04 -2.84 -2.84
N LEU A 87 8.50 -1.85 -3.60
CA LEU A 87 7.89 -1.36 -4.83
C LEU A 87 8.95 -1.45 -5.93
N VAL A 88 8.70 -2.25 -6.97
CA VAL A 88 9.61 -2.35 -8.12
C VAL A 88 9.00 -1.60 -9.29
N ILE A 89 9.72 -0.62 -9.81
CA ILE A 89 9.33 0.15 -10.98
C ILE A 89 10.33 -0.16 -12.09
N THR A 90 9.85 -0.73 -13.19
CA THR A 90 10.65 -1.02 -14.38
C THR A 90 10.23 -0.08 -15.50
N GLU A 91 10.75 -0.29 -16.70
CA GLU A 91 10.34 0.45 -17.88
C GLU A 91 8.84 0.32 -18.21
N HIS A 92 8.26 -0.87 -18.01
CA HIS A 92 6.88 -1.16 -18.42
C HIS A 92 6.00 -1.69 -17.29
N THR A 93 6.49 -1.68 -16.05
CA THR A 93 5.73 -2.21 -14.92
C THR A 93 5.88 -1.39 -13.65
N VAL A 94 4.79 -1.26 -12.89
CA VAL A 94 4.79 -0.78 -11.51
C VAL A 94 4.26 -1.90 -10.61
N ASN A 95 5.12 -2.37 -9.70
CA ASN A 95 4.85 -3.48 -8.79
C ASN A 95 4.34 -4.76 -9.49
N GLY A 96 4.92 -5.09 -10.64
CA GLY A 96 4.50 -6.24 -11.45
C GLY A 96 3.23 -6.02 -12.30
N ASN A 97 2.62 -4.83 -12.27
CA ASN A 97 1.51 -4.49 -13.13
C ASN A 97 2.00 -3.76 -14.39
N VAL A 98 1.54 -4.19 -15.57
CA VAL A 98 1.89 -3.54 -16.85
C VAL A 98 1.31 -2.12 -16.90
N THR A 99 2.13 -1.17 -17.32
CA THR A 99 1.75 0.24 -17.41
C THR A 99 1.16 0.60 -18.76
N TYR A 100 0.00 1.24 -18.76
CA TYR A 100 -0.67 1.76 -19.95
C TYR A 100 -0.97 3.25 -19.82
N GLN A 101 -1.06 3.95 -20.95
CA GLN A 101 -1.52 5.33 -21.02
C GLN A 101 -2.82 5.39 -21.84
N LYS A 102 -3.81 6.15 -21.36
CA LYS A 102 -5.05 6.40 -22.10
C LYS A 102 -4.72 7.30 -23.30
N VAL A 103 -5.14 6.88 -24.49
CA VAL A 103 -4.92 7.64 -25.74
C VAL A 103 -6.22 8.07 -26.42
N ASP A 104 -7.31 7.36 -26.15
CA ASP A 104 -8.63 7.74 -26.66
C ASP A 104 -9.33 8.63 -25.63
N PRO A 105 -9.47 9.95 -25.87
CA PRO A 105 -10.11 10.86 -24.92
C PRO A 105 -11.57 10.49 -24.66
N ASN A 106 -12.25 9.94 -25.67
CA ASN A 106 -13.67 9.60 -25.65
C ASN A 106 -13.97 8.30 -24.90
N LEU A 107 -12.94 7.50 -24.58
CA LEU A 107 -13.12 6.28 -23.81
C LEU A 107 -13.58 6.57 -22.38
N LYS A 108 -14.82 6.17 -22.07
CA LYS A 108 -15.40 6.24 -20.73
C LYS A 108 -15.15 4.96 -19.93
N LEU A 109 -14.55 5.11 -18.75
CA LEU A 109 -14.32 4.01 -17.81
C LEU A 109 -15.40 4.07 -16.72
N ASN A 110 -16.11 2.95 -16.54
CA ASN A 110 -17.16 2.80 -15.56
C ASN A 110 -16.86 1.58 -14.68
N ARG A 111 -16.50 1.84 -13.41
CA ARG A 111 -16.22 0.78 -12.43
C ARG A 111 -17.42 -0.13 -12.15
N HIS A 112 -18.64 0.37 -12.35
CA HIS A 112 -19.86 -0.37 -12.08
C HIS A 112 -20.22 -1.29 -13.26
N SER A 113 -19.51 -1.20 -14.38
CA SER A 113 -19.73 -2.08 -15.53
C SER A 113 -19.00 -3.40 -15.33
N GLU A 114 -19.74 -4.48 -15.11
CA GLU A 114 -19.20 -5.84 -15.05
C GLU A 114 -18.36 -6.20 -16.29
N LYS A 115 -18.84 -5.81 -17.48
CA LYS A 115 -18.12 -5.98 -18.75
C LYS A 115 -16.75 -5.31 -18.73
N GLN A 116 -16.66 -4.08 -18.21
CA GLN A 116 -15.37 -3.39 -18.11
C GLN A 116 -14.47 -3.99 -17.02
N ASN A 117 -15.04 -4.38 -15.87
CA ASN A 117 -14.28 -5.08 -14.82
C ASN A 117 -13.63 -6.35 -15.36
N LYS A 118 -14.38 -7.17 -16.11
CA LYS A 118 -13.84 -8.37 -16.78
C LYS A 118 -12.76 -8.01 -17.79
N LYS A 119 -13.01 -7.01 -18.65
CA LYS A 119 -12.07 -6.57 -19.70
C LYS A 119 -10.73 -6.09 -19.12
N TYR A 120 -10.77 -5.31 -18.04
CA TYR A 120 -9.60 -4.67 -17.43
C TYR A 120 -9.12 -5.38 -16.15
N SER A 121 -9.53 -6.63 -15.96
CA SER A 121 -9.00 -7.46 -14.88
C SER A 121 -7.54 -7.83 -15.11
N GLY A 122 -6.81 -8.07 -14.01
CA GLY A 122 -5.44 -8.56 -14.00
C GLY A 122 -4.38 -7.52 -13.60
N ASN A 123 -3.12 -7.87 -13.86
CA ASN A 123 -1.95 -7.09 -13.42
C ASN A 123 -1.67 -5.91 -14.36
N ILE A 124 -2.56 -4.91 -14.37
CA ILE A 124 -2.46 -3.72 -15.23
C ILE A 124 -2.76 -2.44 -14.46
N VAL A 125 -2.05 -1.36 -14.80
CA VAL A 125 -2.26 -0.02 -14.25
C VAL A 125 -2.20 1.03 -15.34
N LEU A 126 -2.87 2.15 -15.10
CA LEU A 126 -2.73 3.37 -15.88
C LEU A 126 -1.65 4.23 -15.25
N ILE A 127 -0.79 4.78 -16.10
CA ILE A 127 0.15 5.83 -15.73
C ILE A 127 -0.14 7.12 -16.49
N ASP A 128 0.12 8.23 -15.82
CA ASP A 128 0.17 9.54 -16.42
C ASP A 128 1.37 10.31 -15.85
N THR A 129 2.08 11.02 -16.71
CA THR A 129 3.28 11.78 -16.36
C THR A 129 3.04 13.24 -16.67
N GLN A 130 2.91 14.05 -15.62
CA GLN A 130 2.67 15.49 -15.74
C GLN A 130 3.74 16.24 -14.94
N GLY A 131 4.63 16.96 -15.64
CA GLY A 131 5.79 17.57 -15.01
C GLY A 131 6.66 16.53 -14.27
N ASN A 132 6.94 16.76 -12.99
CA ASN A 132 7.73 15.87 -12.14
C ASN A 132 6.88 14.89 -11.29
N SER A 133 5.72 14.50 -11.82
CA SER A 133 4.78 13.59 -11.17
C SER A 133 4.54 12.36 -12.05
N LEU A 134 4.67 11.18 -11.44
CA LEU A 134 4.21 9.90 -11.99
C LEU A 134 2.94 9.48 -11.24
N LYS A 135 1.80 9.63 -11.89
CA LYS A 135 0.50 9.20 -11.37
C LYS A 135 0.24 7.77 -11.79
N VAL A 136 -0.10 6.90 -10.84
CA VAL A 136 -0.39 5.49 -11.05
C VAL A 136 -1.74 5.13 -10.44
N ARG A 137 -2.60 4.45 -11.20
CA ARG A 137 -3.88 3.92 -10.69
C ARG A 137 -4.31 2.66 -11.44
N GLY A 138 -5.19 1.85 -10.87
CA GLY A 138 -5.91 0.85 -11.65
C GLY A 138 -6.82 1.50 -12.71
N PHE A 139 -7.21 0.73 -13.73
CA PHE A 139 -8.05 1.23 -14.83
C PHE A 139 -9.39 1.82 -14.32
N LEU A 140 -9.99 1.16 -13.35
CA LEU A 140 -11.31 1.49 -12.80
C LEU A 140 -11.23 2.16 -11.42
N ASP A 141 -10.01 2.38 -10.92
CA ASP A 141 -9.76 3.09 -9.66
C ASP A 141 -9.96 4.59 -9.84
N LEU A 142 -10.37 5.24 -8.74
CA LEU A 142 -10.55 6.69 -8.67
C LEU A 142 -9.27 7.46 -8.36
N VAL A 143 -8.44 6.84 -7.53
CA VAL A 143 -7.39 7.56 -6.83
C VAL A 143 -6.09 7.24 -7.51
N ASN A 144 -5.34 8.28 -7.84
CA ASN A 144 -3.96 8.15 -8.25
C ASN A 144 -3.09 8.07 -7.01
N LEU A 145 -2.11 7.17 -7.04
CA LEU A 145 -0.88 7.33 -6.30
C LEU A 145 0.04 8.23 -7.12
N ASP A 146 0.43 9.36 -6.57
CA ASP A 146 1.32 10.31 -7.22
C ASP A 146 2.71 10.19 -6.60
N TYR A 147 3.67 9.81 -7.42
CA TYR A 147 5.08 9.73 -7.05
C TYR A 147 5.83 10.94 -7.59
N GLN A 148 6.55 11.64 -6.73
CA GLN A 148 7.37 12.79 -7.08
C GLN A 148 8.81 12.59 -6.60
N PRO A 149 9.82 12.61 -7.49
CA PRO A 149 11.21 12.50 -7.08
C PRO A 149 11.62 13.68 -6.22
N GLY A 150 12.40 13.41 -5.18
CA GLY A 150 12.94 14.43 -4.29
C GLY A 150 13.95 13.86 -3.31
N GLN A 151 14.33 14.66 -2.32
CA GLN A 151 15.22 14.25 -1.25
C GLN A 151 14.61 14.50 0.12
N PHE A 152 14.72 13.52 1.01
CA PHE A 152 14.35 13.66 2.40
C PHE A 152 15.55 13.34 3.30
N LYS A 153 16.03 14.35 4.03
CA LYS A 153 17.19 14.24 4.91
C LYS A 153 18.42 13.65 4.18
N ASN A 154 18.72 14.18 3.00
CA ASN A 154 19.83 13.78 2.11
C ASN A 154 19.73 12.35 1.56
N HIS A 155 18.52 11.76 1.55
CA HIS A 155 18.26 10.48 0.91
C HIS A 155 17.31 10.70 -0.26
N ASP A 156 17.67 10.21 -1.44
CA ASP A 156 16.78 10.18 -2.60
C ASP A 156 15.53 9.35 -2.29
N CYS A 157 14.38 9.91 -2.62
CA CYS A 157 13.09 9.30 -2.37
C CYS A 157 12.09 9.67 -3.46
N LEU A 158 11.03 8.87 -3.56
CA LEU A 158 9.79 9.33 -4.18
C LEU A 158 8.84 9.75 -3.05
N PHE A 159 8.50 11.04 -3.03
CA PHE A 159 7.39 11.52 -2.22
C PHE A 159 6.09 10.96 -2.79
N LEU A 160 5.25 10.46 -1.90
CA LEU A 160 3.98 9.83 -2.22
C LEU A 160 2.84 10.75 -1.77
N SER A 161 2.03 11.19 -2.73
CA SER A 161 0.77 11.88 -2.50
C SER A 161 -0.39 10.97 -2.94
N TYR A 162 -1.48 10.95 -2.18
CA TYR A 162 -2.72 10.25 -2.54
C TYR A 162 -3.95 10.96 -1.96
N GLY A 163 -5.10 10.79 -2.61
CA GLY A 163 -6.36 11.39 -2.17
C GLY A 163 -6.75 12.63 -2.99
N THR A 164 -7.51 13.54 -2.38
CA THR A 164 -8.11 14.70 -3.04
C THR A 164 -7.22 15.94 -3.07
N ASP A 165 -6.22 16.03 -2.18
CA ASP A 165 -5.27 17.14 -2.14
C ASP A 165 -3.90 16.69 -2.67
N PRO A 166 -3.54 17.03 -3.92
CA PRO A 166 -2.26 16.66 -4.50
C PRO A 166 -1.08 17.46 -3.94
N SER A 167 -1.31 18.48 -3.09
CA SER A 167 -0.24 19.27 -2.47
C SER A 167 0.36 18.57 -1.25
N VAL A 168 -0.40 17.68 -0.59
CA VAL A 168 0.03 17.01 0.64
C VAL A 168 0.93 15.83 0.31
N ILE A 169 2.08 15.76 0.97
CA ILE A 169 2.95 14.57 0.96
C ILE A 169 2.45 13.64 2.07
N ASN A 170 1.94 12.47 1.70
CA ASN A 170 1.43 11.49 2.67
C ASN A 170 2.50 10.47 3.10
N GLY A 171 3.59 10.37 2.35
CA GLY A 171 4.69 9.48 2.67
C GLY A 171 5.90 9.71 1.78
N ALA A 172 6.96 8.95 2.04
CA ALA A 172 8.08 8.81 1.13
C ALA A 172 8.46 7.34 1.01
N ILE A 173 8.99 6.98 -0.16
CA ILE A 173 9.58 5.68 -0.44
C ILE A 173 11.03 5.86 -0.87
N PHE A 174 11.91 5.01 -0.35
CA PHE A 174 13.35 5.18 -0.45
C PHE A 174 13.98 4.01 -1.18
N MET A 175 15.10 4.23 -1.87
CA MET A 175 15.87 3.12 -2.45
C MET A 175 16.54 2.25 -1.37
N ASP A 176 16.90 2.86 -0.23
CA ASP A 176 17.45 2.14 0.92
C ASP A 176 16.32 1.65 1.86
N LYS A 177 16.27 0.32 2.03
CA LYS A 177 15.35 -0.37 2.93
C LYS A 177 15.48 0.09 4.39
N ASN A 178 16.69 0.34 4.87
CA ASN A 178 16.97 0.77 6.24
C ASN A 178 16.49 2.20 6.48
N VAL A 179 16.68 3.08 5.49
CA VAL A 179 16.15 4.45 5.52
C VAL A 179 14.62 4.43 5.56
N ALA A 180 13.98 3.60 4.72
CA ALA A 180 12.53 3.43 4.74
C ALA A 180 12.01 2.98 6.10
N LEU A 181 12.71 2.04 6.77
CA LEU A 181 12.37 1.61 8.12
C LEU A 181 12.63 2.69 9.16
N LYS A 182 13.75 3.43 9.07
CA LYS A 182 14.10 4.53 9.98
C LYS A 182 13.00 5.59 10.02
N TYR A 183 12.46 5.97 8.87
CA TYR A 183 11.46 7.03 8.74
C TYR A 183 10.01 6.53 8.66
N ARG A 184 9.74 5.24 8.91
CA ARG A 184 8.39 4.64 8.81
C ARG A 184 7.30 5.28 9.69
N LYS A 185 7.70 5.94 10.78
CA LYS A 185 6.80 6.65 11.72
C LYS A 185 6.82 8.17 11.55
N TYR A 186 7.59 8.68 10.59
CA TYR A 186 7.66 10.11 10.34
C TYR A 186 6.34 10.59 9.71
N ASP A 187 5.86 11.73 10.19
CA ASP A 187 4.66 12.37 9.67
C ASP A 187 5.04 13.24 8.46
N PHE A 188 4.89 12.66 7.27
CA PHE A 188 5.26 13.31 6.01
C PHE A 188 4.35 14.47 5.61
N THR A 189 3.18 14.62 6.23
CA THR A 189 2.29 15.76 5.96
C THR A 189 2.91 17.10 6.37
N LYS A 190 3.96 17.06 7.19
CA LYS A 190 4.74 18.22 7.63
C LYS A 190 5.84 18.61 6.63
N VAL A 191 6.11 17.80 5.62
CA VAL A 191 7.07 18.14 4.56
C VAL A 191 6.38 19.08 3.59
N LYS A 192 6.97 20.26 3.39
CA LYS A 192 6.52 21.20 2.37
C LYS A 192 7.10 20.77 1.01
N LYS A 193 6.26 20.81 -0.02
CA LYS A 193 6.70 20.70 -1.41
C LYS A 193 7.53 21.91 -1.81
#